data_AF-A0A810NIJ2-F1
#
_entry.id   AF-A0A810NIJ2-F1
#
_cell.length_a   1.000
_cell.length_b   1.000
_cell.length_c   1.000
_cell.angle_alpha   90.00
_cell.angle_beta   90.00
_cell.angle_gamma   90.00
#
_symmetry.space_group_name_H-M   'P 1'
#
loop_
_entity.id
_entity.type
_entity.pdbx_description
1 polymer ?
#
loop_
_entity_poly.entity_id
_entity_poly.type
_entity_poly.pdbx_seq_one_letter_code
_entity_poly.pdbx_strand_id
1 'polypeptide(L)'
;MFGATGGIGRQLLAQAAVAGHEVTAVARDPRRLPPGVRAVTADLSAPAAAALRDAVVGADAVLSAVGPSGRAAAGITEPATRAIVDAMAEAGVRRIVVVSAAPVGTVPSPGNPHPPKHDPGDGLLMRYVVGPLIKAALRDHYADLARMEDVLRGSGLEWTAVRPPKLTDKPLTGAYRTALDRNVRGGAFASRATVAACMLASLERPETVGRTVGVAD
;
A
#
# COMPACT_ATOMS: atom_id res chain seq x y z
N MET A 1 10.79 -5.65 0.14
CA MET A 1 9.43 -5.48 -0.42
C MET A 1 8.51 -6.58 0.04
N PHE A 2 7.30 -6.22 0.50
CA PHE A 2 6.27 -7.14 0.99
C PHE A 2 5.08 -7.20 0.02
N GLY A 3 4.37 -8.34 0.00
CA GLY A 3 3.26 -8.55 -0.94
C GLY A 3 3.70 -8.79 -2.40
N ALA A 4 4.96 -9.21 -2.60
CA ALA A 4 5.61 -9.32 -3.91
C ALA A 4 4.92 -10.26 -4.90
N THR A 5 4.20 -11.29 -4.42
CA THR A 5 3.49 -12.25 -5.27
C THR A 5 2.08 -11.80 -5.66
N GLY A 6 1.58 -10.70 -5.09
CA GLY A 6 0.27 -10.10 -5.38
C GLY A 6 0.24 -9.35 -6.72
N GLY A 7 -0.96 -8.91 -7.14
CA GLY A 7 -1.13 -8.23 -8.43
C GLY A 7 -0.29 -6.95 -8.58
N ILE A 8 -0.25 -6.10 -7.55
CA ILE A 8 0.59 -4.90 -7.53
C ILE A 8 2.06 -5.28 -7.28
N GLY A 9 2.34 -6.22 -6.38
CA GLY A 9 3.70 -6.67 -6.08
C GLY A 9 4.47 -7.20 -7.30
N ARG A 10 3.80 -7.94 -8.20
CA ARG A 10 4.42 -8.39 -9.45
C ARG A 10 4.76 -7.24 -10.40
N GLN A 11 3.92 -6.21 -10.46
CA GLN A 11 4.19 -5.01 -11.23
C GLN A 11 5.34 -4.21 -10.62
N LEU A 12 5.40 -4.10 -9.29
CA LEU A 12 6.52 -3.49 -8.57
C LEU A 12 7.84 -4.20 -8.86
N LEU A 13 7.89 -5.54 -8.78
CA LEU A 13 9.11 -6.30 -9.10
C LEU A 13 9.60 -6.01 -10.52
N ALA A 14 8.68 -6.09 -11.50
CA ALA A 14 9.03 -5.87 -12.90
C ALA A 14 9.54 -4.45 -13.14
N GLN A 15 8.84 -3.43 -12.61
CA GLN A 15 9.22 -2.04 -12.81
C GLN A 15 10.49 -1.66 -12.03
N ALA A 16 10.67 -2.18 -10.81
CA ALA A 16 11.87 -1.95 -10.02
C ALA A 16 13.12 -2.56 -10.66
N ALA A 17 13.00 -3.74 -11.26
CA ALA A 17 14.09 -4.36 -12.02
C ALA A 17 14.48 -3.52 -13.25
N VAL A 18 13.50 -2.98 -13.99
CA VAL A 18 13.75 -2.07 -15.12
C VAL A 18 14.41 -0.77 -14.65
N ALA A 19 14.03 -0.27 -13.48
CA ALA A 19 14.62 0.93 -12.87
C ALA A 19 16.01 0.68 -12.25
N GLY A 20 16.51 -0.57 -12.26
CA GLY A 20 17.83 -0.91 -11.72
C GLY A 20 17.89 -1.00 -10.20
N HIS A 21 16.75 -1.09 -9.51
CA HIS A 21 16.72 -1.29 -8.06
C HIS A 21 17.09 -2.73 -7.68
N GLU A 22 17.91 -2.88 -6.64
CA GLU A 22 18.13 -4.16 -5.98
C GLU A 22 16.98 -4.48 -5.03
N VAL A 23 16.21 -5.53 -5.32
CA VAL A 23 15.02 -5.86 -4.55
C VAL A 23 15.22 -7.14 -3.73
N THR A 24 15.07 -7.00 -2.41
CA THR A 24 14.78 -8.14 -1.52
C THR A 24 13.26 -8.31 -1.40
N ALA A 25 12.73 -9.44 -1.86
CA ALA A 25 11.31 -9.74 -1.84
C ALA A 25 10.97 -10.74 -0.72
N VAL A 26 9.93 -10.43 0.05
CA VAL A 26 9.39 -11.32 1.08
C VAL A 26 8.20 -12.09 0.53
N ALA A 27 8.27 -13.41 0.59
CA ALA A 27 7.21 -14.29 0.12
C ALA A 27 7.13 -15.58 0.96
N ARG A 28 5.91 -16.11 1.13
CA ARG A 28 5.68 -17.43 1.75
C ARG A 28 6.24 -18.58 0.91
N ASP A 29 6.19 -18.43 -0.41
CA ASP A 29 6.74 -19.39 -1.37
C ASP A 29 7.65 -18.65 -2.36
N PRO A 30 8.99 -18.71 -2.17
CA PRO A 30 9.95 -18.06 -3.04
C PRO A 30 9.89 -18.51 -4.51
N ARG A 31 9.37 -19.71 -4.81
CA ARG A 31 9.27 -20.23 -6.18
C ARG A 31 8.29 -19.43 -7.05
N ARG A 32 7.47 -18.59 -6.42
CA ARG A 32 6.52 -17.68 -7.10
C ARG A 32 7.15 -16.34 -7.47
N LEU A 33 8.41 -16.11 -7.10
CA LEU A 33 9.17 -14.91 -7.44
C LEU A 33 9.93 -15.13 -8.75
N PRO A 34 10.17 -14.06 -9.53
CA PRO A 34 10.99 -14.14 -10.73
C PRO A 34 12.45 -14.51 -10.37
N PRO A 35 13.19 -15.16 -11.28
CA PRO A 35 14.58 -15.51 -11.06
C PRO A 35 15.44 -14.25 -10.86
N GLY A 36 16.49 -14.37 -10.06
CA GLY A 36 17.44 -13.28 -9.78
C GLY A 36 17.02 -12.29 -8.69
N VAL A 37 15.78 -12.37 -8.20
CA VAL A 37 15.34 -11.56 -7.04
C VAL A 37 15.78 -12.23 -5.75
N ARG A 38 16.46 -11.48 -4.87
CA ARG A 38 16.79 -11.96 -3.52
C ARG A 38 15.49 -12.21 -2.76
N ALA A 39 15.30 -13.43 -2.26
CA ALA A 39 14.08 -13.82 -1.57
C ALA A 39 14.34 -14.05 -0.08
N VAL A 40 13.42 -13.59 0.76
CA VAL A 40 13.35 -13.96 2.18
C VAL A 40 12.00 -14.64 2.42
N THR A 41 12.04 -15.84 3.00
CA THR A 41 10.83 -16.61 3.30
C THR A 41 10.23 -16.14 4.62
N ALA A 42 9.03 -15.57 4.58
CA ALA A 42 8.28 -15.23 5.79
C ALA A 42 6.77 -15.25 5.52
N ASP A 43 6.00 -15.58 6.56
CA ASP A 43 4.56 -15.40 6.60
C ASP A 43 4.21 -14.24 7.53
N LEU A 44 3.56 -13.20 6.99
CA LEU A 44 3.16 -12.02 7.75
C LEU A 44 1.95 -12.27 8.67
N SER A 45 1.33 -13.45 8.59
CA SER A 45 0.30 -13.89 9.53
C SER A 45 0.85 -14.66 10.74
N ALA A 46 2.15 -14.92 10.76
CA ALA A 46 2.83 -15.64 11.84
C ALA A 46 3.98 -14.79 12.43
N PRO A 47 4.43 -15.11 13.67
CA PRO A 47 5.61 -14.47 14.23
C PRO A 47 6.84 -14.73 13.34
N ALA A 48 7.35 -13.67 12.71
CA ALA A 48 8.47 -13.76 11.75
C ALA A 48 9.51 -12.66 11.96
N ALA A 49 9.61 -12.09 13.16
CA ALA A 49 10.42 -10.89 13.45
C ALA A 49 11.85 -10.95 12.90
N ALA A 50 12.57 -12.05 13.14
CA ALA A 50 13.93 -12.23 12.63
C ALA A 50 13.99 -12.21 11.09
N ALA A 51 13.09 -12.91 10.40
CA ALA A 51 13.03 -12.92 8.94
C ALA A 51 12.64 -11.54 8.37
N LEU A 52 11.77 -10.80 9.05
CA LEU A 52 11.40 -9.44 8.63
C LEU A 52 12.58 -8.48 8.80
N ARG A 53 13.33 -8.57 9.90
CA ARG A 53 14.57 -7.82 10.11
C ARG A 53 15.58 -8.14 8.99
N ASP A 54 15.84 -9.41 8.72
CA ASP A 54 16.79 -9.83 7.66
C ASP A 54 16.37 -9.33 6.27
N ALA A 55 15.08 -9.16 6.02
CA ALA A 55 14.57 -8.62 4.76
C ALA A 55 14.70 -7.09 4.65
N VAL A 56 14.88 -6.38 5.76
CA VAL A 56 14.88 -4.91 5.83
C VAL A 56 16.28 -4.34 6.10
N VAL A 57 17.16 -5.06 6.79
CA VAL A 57 18.53 -4.61 7.09
C VAL A 57 19.27 -4.21 5.82
N GLY A 58 19.81 -2.98 5.82
CA GLY A 58 20.58 -2.41 4.72
C GLY A 58 19.74 -1.88 3.54
N ALA A 59 18.41 -1.93 3.61
CA ALA A 59 17.55 -1.36 2.57
C ALA A 59 17.42 0.16 2.73
N ASP A 60 17.41 0.90 1.61
CA ASP A 60 17.13 2.34 1.61
C ASP A 60 15.65 2.64 1.90
N ALA A 61 14.76 1.76 1.46
CA ALA A 61 13.32 1.90 1.61
C ALA A 61 12.57 0.57 1.58
N VAL A 62 11.35 0.59 2.14
CA VAL A 62 10.42 -0.55 2.15
C VAL A 62 9.20 -0.23 1.29
N LEU A 63 8.88 -1.13 0.36
CA LEU A 63 7.60 -1.14 -0.35
C LEU A 63 6.70 -2.25 0.22
N SER A 64 5.44 -1.94 0.51
CA SER A 64 4.44 -2.91 0.93
C SER A 64 3.20 -2.87 0.03
N ALA A 65 3.04 -3.93 -0.76
CA ALA A 65 1.82 -4.21 -1.52
C ALA A 65 0.96 -5.27 -0.81
N VAL A 66 1.10 -5.39 0.51
CA VAL A 66 0.27 -6.28 1.33
C VAL A 66 -1.15 -5.72 1.35
N GLY A 67 -2.10 -6.54 0.96
CA GLY A 67 -3.50 -6.16 0.92
C GLY A 67 -4.38 -7.41 0.97
N PRO A 68 -5.67 -7.25 1.32
CA PRO A 68 -6.59 -8.37 1.43
C PRO A 68 -6.71 -9.10 0.10
N SER A 69 -6.36 -10.39 0.07
CA SER A 69 -6.60 -11.27 -1.07
C SER A 69 -7.96 -11.96 -0.92
N GLY A 70 -9.00 -11.35 -1.49
CA GLY A 70 -10.37 -11.86 -1.45
C GLY A 70 -11.19 -11.36 -0.24
N ARG A 71 -12.50 -11.63 -0.24
CA ARG A 71 -13.46 -11.07 0.73
C ARG A 71 -13.23 -11.53 2.18
N ALA A 72 -12.56 -12.66 2.41
CA ALA A 72 -12.31 -13.21 3.75
C ALA A 72 -10.98 -12.74 4.38
N ALA A 73 -10.18 -11.93 3.67
CA ALA A 73 -8.82 -11.56 4.10
C ALA A 73 -8.74 -10.23 4.85
N ALA A 74 -9.83 -9.76 5.47
CA ALA A 74 -9.79 -8.59 6.34
C ALA A 74 -8.97 -8.92 7.61
N GLY A 75 -8.25 -7.93 8.15
CA GLY A 75 -7.49 -8.09 9.41
C GLY A 75 -6.03 -8.47 9.24
N ILE A 76 -5.51 -8.57 8.00
CA ILE A 76 -4.10 -8.93 7.76
C ILE A 76 -3.19 -7.72 7.61
N THR A 77 -3.73 -6.55 7.24
CA THR A 77 -2.91 -5.41 6.81
C THR A 77 -2.36 -4.63 7.98
N GLU A 78 -3.14 -4.41 9.04
CA GLU A 78 -2.65 -3.73 10.24
C GLU A 78 -1.57 -4.54 10.96
N PRO A 79 -1.76 -5.84 11.27
CA PRO A 79 -0.73 -6.63 11.95
C PRO A 79 0.55 -6.77 11.12
N ALA A 80 0.41 -6.98 9.81
CA ALA A 80 1.56 -7.05 8.91
C ALA A 80 2.33 -5.73 8.86
N THR A 81 1.63 -4.58 8.74
CA THR A 81 2.29 -3.27 8.75
C THR A 81 2.97 -3.01 10.09
N ARG A 82 2.36 -3.38 11.22
CA ARG A 82 3.01 -3.25 12.54
C ARG A 82 4.32 -4.05 12.59
N ALA A 83 4.30 -5.31 12.19
CA ALA A 83 5.50 -6.15 12.16
C ALA A 83 6.58 -5.60 11.22
N ILE A 84 6.20 -5.00 10.09
CA ILE A 84 7.14 -4.34 9.17
C ILE A 84 7.74 -3.08 9.81
N VAL A 85 6.91 -2.24 10.45
CA VAL A 85 7.35 -1.02 11.14
C VAL A 85 8.33 -1.35 12.27
N ASP A 86 8.05 -2.38 13.07
CA ASP A 86 8.93 -2.82 14.15
C ASP A 86 10.29 -3.29 13.59
N ALA A 87 10.28 -4.10 12.53
CA ALA A 87 11.51 -4.56 11.86
C ALA A 87 12.30 -3.40 11.24
N MET A 88 11.62 -2.38 10.70
CA MET A 88 12.24 -1.16 10.18
C MET A 88 12.90 -0.34 11.29
N ALA A 89 12.23 -0.18 12.42
CA ALA A 89 12.76 0.53 13.57
C ALA A 89 14.03 -0.15 14.11
N GLU A 90 14.02 -1.48 14.23
CA GLU A 90 15.20 -2.27 14.65
C GLU A 90 16.36 -2.18 13.64
N ALA A 91 16.05 -2.10 12.35
CA ALA A 91 17.04 -2.02 11.27
C ALA A 91 17.53 -0.60 10.98
N GLY A 92 16.90 0.43 11.57
CA GLY A 92 17.21 1.84 11.31
C GLY A 92 16.75 2.34 9.93
N VAL A 93 15.83 1.64 9.26
CA VAL A 93 15.30 2.04 7.94
C VAL A 93 14.10 2.95 8.14
N ARG A 94 14.06 4.10 7.46
CA ARG A 94 13.02 5.13 7.70
C ARG A 94 11.94 5.20 6.64
N ARG A 95 12.24 4.91 5.38
CA ARG A 95 11.33 5.15 4.25
C ARG A 95 10.40 3.96 4.02
N ILE A 96 9.08 4.18 4.04
CA ILE A 96 8.07 3.16 3.67
C ILE A 96 6.99 3.70 2.76
N VAL A 97 6.66 2.96 1.70
CA VAL A 97 5.50 3.22 0.83
C VAL A 97 4.57 2.02 0.85
N VAL A 98 3.30 2.25 1.20
CA VAL A 98 2.28 1.20 1.30
C VAL A 98 1.15 1.40 0.28
N VAL A 99 0.46 0.32 -0.06
CA VAL A 99 -0.85 0.38 -0.71
C VAL A 99 -1.95 0.44 0.36
N SER A 100 -2.83 1.43 0.23
CA SER A 100 -4.08 1.58 0.98
C SER A 100 -5.26 1.53 -0.02
N ALA A 101 -6.34 2.28 0.22
CA ALA A 101 -7.45 2.39 -0.72
C ALA A 101 -8.13 3.77 -0.64
N ALA A 102 -8.67 4.24 -1.76
CA ALA A 102 -9.38 5.52 -1.87
C ALA A 102 -10.46 5.77 -0.79
N PRO A 103 -11.29 4.78 -0.39
CA PRO A 103 -12.32 5.02 0.61
C PRO A 103 -11.81 5.29 2.03
N VAL A 104 -10.55 4.91 2.35
CA VAL A 104 -10.01 4.90 3.72
C VAL A 104 -10.00 6.28 4.37
N GLY A 105 -9.83 7.36 3.59
CA GLY A 105 -9.85 8.74 4.12
C GLY A 105 -11.17 9.17 4.77
N THR A 106 -12.23 8.38 4.61
CA THR A 106 -13.57 8.63 5.14
C THR A 106 -14.08 7.49 6.02
N VAL A 107 -13.18 6.66 6.53
CA VAL A 107 -13.45 5.48 7.36
C VAL A 107 -12.93 5.74 8.77
N PRO A 108 -13.76 5.62 9.82
CA PRO A 108 -13.32 5.85 11.19
C PRO A 108 -12.27 4.82 11.63
N SER A 109 -11.33 5.28 12.47
CA SER A 109 -10.31 4.46 13.10
C SER A 109 -9.97 5.01 14.50
N PRO A 110 -9.23 4.27 15.35
CA PRO A 110 -8.78 4.80 16.64
C PRO A 110 -7.97 6.11 16.52
N GLY A 111 -7.13 6.25 15.49
CA GLY A 111 -6.36 7.46 15.23
C GLY A 111 -7.14 8.58 14.52
N ASN A 112 -8.33 8.28 13.98
CA ASN A 112 -9.22 9.27 13.38
C ASN A 112 -10.70 8.87 13.60
N PRO A 113 -11.28 9.12 14.79
CA PRO A 113 -12.62 8.66 15.14
C PRO A 113 -13.73 9.40 14.39
N HIS A 114 -13.47 10.61 13.89
CA HIS A 114 -14.46 11.47 13.23
C HIS A 114 -13.95 11.95 11.85
N PRO A 115 -13.74 11.05 10.89
CA PRO A 115 -13.25 11.44 9.57
C PRO A 115 -14.32 12.26 8.81
N PRO A 116 -13.93 13.01 7.77
CA PRO A 116 -14.88 13.62 6.86
C PRO A 116 -15.85 12.59 6.28
N LYS A 117 -17.12 12.98 6.13
CA LYS A 117 -18.14 12.10 5.53
C LYS A 117 -17.80 11.72 4.08
N HIS A 118 -17.09 12.59 3.38
CA HIS A 118 -16.76 12.45 1.97
C HIS A 118 -15.35 12.99 1.69
N ASP A 119 -14.68 12.39 0.72
CA ASP A 119 -13.36 12.85 0.28
C ASP A 119 -13.54 14.06 -0.67
N PRO A 120 -12.69 15.11 -0.59
CA PRO A 120 -12.76 16.27 -1.49
C PRO A 120 -12.63 15.93 -2.99
N GLY A 121 -12.02 14.79 -3.32
CA GLY A 121 -11.90 14.27 -4.67
C GLY A 121 -13.12 13.50 -5.18
N ASP A 122 -14.07 13.16 -4.31
CA ASP A 122 -15.23 12.35 -4.68
C ASP A 122 -16.25 13.17 -5.49
N GLY A 123 -16.64 12.65 -6.66
CA GLY A 123 -17.78 13.16 -7.41
C GLY A 123 -19.13 12.80 -6.77
N LEU A 124 -20.21 13.47 -7.19
CA LEU A 124 -21.55 13.32 -6.61
C LEU A 124 -22.06 11.87 -6.56
N LEU A 125 -21.83 11.10 -7.63
CA LEU A 125 -22.20 9.68 -7.70
C LEU A 125 -21.47 8.82 -6.66
N MET A 126 -20.15 9.02 -6.51
CA MET A 126 -19.35 8.30 -5.52
C MET A 126 -19.78 8.67 -4.11
N ARG A 127 -20.06 9.96 -3.91
CA ARG A 127 -20.45 10.56 -2.64
C ARG A 127 -21.74 9.98 -2.05
N TYR A 128 -22.77 9.81 -2.88
CA TYR A 128 -24.13 9.51 -2.40
C TYR A 128 -24.62 8.10 -2.72
N VAL A 129 -24.03 7.41 -3.71
CA VAL A 129 -24.56 6.10 -4.17
C VAL A 129 -23.54 4.99 -3.98
N VAL A 130 -22.35 5.14 -4.57
CA VAL A 130 -21.37 4.05 -4.62
C VAL A 130 -20.61 3.90 -3.29
N GLY A 131 -20.25 5.02 -2.64
CA GLY A 131 -19.51 5.05 -1.38
C GLY A 131 -20.20 4.28 -0.24
N PRO A 132 -21.48 4.57 0.09
CA PRO A 132 -22.19 3.86 1.16
C PRO A 132 -22.29 2.35 0.92
N LEU A 133 -22.56 1.91 -0.32
CA LEU A 133 -22.69 0.50 -0.67
C LEU A 133 -21.35 -0.25 -0.53
N ILE A 134 -20.26 0.34 -1.04
CA ILE A 134 -18.92 -0.24 -0.95
C ILE A 134 -18.46 -0.34 0.51
N LYS A 135 -18.69 0.72 1.30
CA LYS A 135 -18.36 0.72 2.73
C LYS A 135 -19.16 -0.31 3.51
N ALA A 136 -20.43 -0.53 3.17
CA ALA A 136 -21.24 -1.57 3.81
C ALA A 136 -20.72 -2.97 3.47
N ALA A 137 -20.37 -3.22 2.19
CA ALA A 137 -19.94 -4.53 1.72
C ALA A 137 -18.51 -4.92 2.11
N LEU A 138 -17.62 -3.95 2.33
CA LEU A 138 -16.20 -4.16 2.61
C LEU A 138 -15.74 -3.42 3.87
N ARG A 139 -16.65 -3.22 4.84
CA ARG A 139 -16.39 -2.46 6.07
C ARG A 139 -15.10 -2.91 6.76
N ASP A 140 -14.97 -4.21 7.01
CA ASP A 140 -13.87 -4.75 7.79
C ASP A 140 -12.52 -4.60 7.06
N HIS A 141 -12.53 -4.68 5.71
CA HIS A 141 -11.34 -4.44 4.89
C HIS A 141 -10.86 -2.99 5.02
N TYR A 142 -11.79 -2.03 4.93
CA TYR A 142 -11.40 -0.62 5.06
C TYR A 142 -11.07 -0.22 6.48
N ALA A 143 -11.75 -0.80 7.48
CA ALA A 143 -11.40 -0.59 8.88
C ALA A 143 -9.98 -1.09 9.17
N ASP A 144 -9.59 -2.22 8.58
CA ASP A 144 -8.23 -2.75 8.70
C ASP A 144 -7.18 -1.83 8.05
N LEU A 145 -7.44 -1.36 6.83
CA LEU A 145 -6.57 -0.38 6.17
C LEU A 145 -6.51 0.95 6.95
N ALA A 146 -7.61 1.39 7.57
CA ALA A 146 -7.61 2.61 8.37
C ALA A 146 -6.73 2.47 9.62
N ARG A 147 -6.78 1.31 10.31
CA ARG A 147 -5.86 1.03 11.43
C ARG A 147 -4.42 0.87 10.96
N MET A 148 -4.20 0.27 9.79
CA MET A 148 -2.87 0.19 9.17
C MET A 148 -2.29 1.58 8.90
N GLU A 149 -3.10 2.53 8.42
CA GLU A 149 -2.64 3.92 8.28
C GLU A 149 -2.39 4.62 9.63
N ASP A 150 -3.13 4.27 10.69
CA ASP A 150 -2.83 4.77 12.05
C ASP A 150 -1.48 4.28 12.55
N VAL A 151 -1.13 3.01 12.29
CA VAL A 151 0.20 2.47 12.59
C VAL A 151 1.29 3.28 11.89
N LEU A 152 1.11 3.60 10.61
CA LEU A 152 2.07 4.43 9.88
C LEU A 152 2.21 5.82 10.49
N ARG A 153 1.08 6.50 10.77
CA ARG A 153 1.08 7.83 11.39
C ARG A 153 1.78 7.84 12.75
N GLY A 154 1.60 6.79 13.55
CA GLY A 154 2.22 6.64 14.87
C GLY A 154 3.66 6.11 14.87
N SER A 155 4.20 5.69 13.72
CA SER A 155 5.49 4.99 13.65
C SER A 155 6.73 5.88 13.76
N GLY A 156 6.60 7.18 13.48
CA GLY A 156 7.75 8.08 13.33
C GLY A 156 8.56 7.86 12.03
N LEU A 157 8.14 6.95 11.14
CA LEU A 157 8.78 6.68 9.86
C LEU A 157 8.42 7.72 8.78
N GLU A 158 9.24 7.80 7.75
CA GLU A 158 8.99 8.56 6.53
C GLU A 158 8.01 7.78 5.63
N TRP A 159 6.73 7.78 6.01
CA TRP A 159 5.71 6.94 5.36
C TRP A 159 5.00 7.66 4.20
N THR A 160 4.52 6.88 3.23
CA THR A 160 3.56 7.32 2.20
C THR A 160 2.52 6.23 1.98
N ALA A 161 1.24 6.59 1.97
CA ALA A 161 0.15 5.65 1.70
C ALA A 161 -0.54 5.95 0.37
N VAL A 162 -0.35 5.07 -0.62
CA VAL A 162 -0.97 5.21 -1.95
C VAL A 162 -2.38 4.66 -1.91
N ARG A 163 -3.38 5.48 -2.23
CA ARG A 163 -4.81 5.17 -2.17
C ARG A 163 -5.42 5.04 -3.58
N PRO A 164 -5.34 3.86 -4.21
CA PRO A 164 -5.99 3.63 -5.49
C PRO A 164 -7.52 3.48 -5.34
N PRO A 165 -8.28 3.83 -6.40
CA PRO A 165 -9.69 3.50 -6.56
C PRO A 165 -9.80 2.04 -7.05
N LYS A 166 -10.80 1.72 -7.89
CA LYS A 166 -11.00 0.36 -8.37
C LYS A 166 -9.83 -0.10 -9.24
N LEU A 167 -9.20 -1.21 -8.84
CA LEU A 167 -8.05 -1.78 -9.55
C LEU A 167 -8.44 -2.46 -10.86
N THR A 168 -7.61 -2.30 -11.88
CA THR A 168 -7.68 -3.01 -13.16
C THR A 168 -6.33 -3.63 -13.54
N ASP A 169 -6.30 -4.47 -14.57
CA ASP A 169 -5.09 -5.14 -15.09
C ASP A 169 -4.62 -4.56 -16.44
N LYS A 170 -4.96 -3.29 -16.72
CA LYS A 170 -4.49 -2.62 -17.93
C LYS A 170 -2.96 -2.41 -17.88
N PRO A 171 -2.28 -2.36 -19.05
CA PRO A 171 -0.86 -1.98 -19.11
C PRO A 171 -0.62 -0.56 -18.58
N LEU A 172 0.63 -0.27 -18.17
CA LEU A 172 1.05 1.09 -17.84
C LEU A 172 1.03 1.96 -19.12
N THR A 173 0.25 3.03 -19.11
CA THR A 173 0.10 3.95 -20.26
C THR A 173 0.98 5.20 -20.16
N GLY A 174 1.86 5.28 -19.16
CA GLY A 174 2.80 6.40 -18.95
C GLY A 174 2.19 7.68 -18.37
N ALA A 175 0.90 7.92 -18.60
CA ALA A 175 0.15 9.01 -17.97
C ALA A 175 -0.76 8.46 -16.88
N TYR A 176 -0.60 8.96 -15.66
CA TYR A 176 -1.52 8.78 -14.54
C TYR A 176 -1.56 10.05 -13.70
N ARG A 177 -2.63 10.23 -12.93
CA ARG A 177 -2.86 11.41 -12.10
C ARG A 177 -2.70 11.06 -10.64
N THR A 178 -2.21 12.03 -9.86
CA THR A 178 -2.08 11.90 -8.41
C THR A 178 -2.70 13.08 -7.67
N ALA A 179 -3.05 12.88 -6.41
CA ALA A 179 -3.50 13.95 -5.53
C ALA A 179 -3.07 13.67 -4.08
N LEU A 180 -2.51 14.68 -3.40
CA LEU A 180 -2.14 14.58 -1.99
C LEU A 180 -3.37 14.73 -1.09
N ASP A 181 -3.53 13.82 -0.13
CA ASP A 181 -4.58 13.77 0.90
C ASP A 181 -6.02 13.83 0.42
N ARG A 182 -6.23 13.42 -0.83
CA ARG A 182 -7.56 13.30 -1.41
C ARG A 182 -7.53 12.31 -2.55
N ASN A 183 -8.71 11.86 -2.94
CA ASN A 183 -8.91 11.07 -4.15
C ASN A 183 -8.65 11.93 -5.40
N VAL A 184 -8.24 11.27 -6.49
CA VAL A 184 -8.12 11.93 -7.78
C VAL A 184 -9.52 12.23 -8.31
N ARG A 185 -9.81 13.50 -8.59
CA ARG A 185 -11.12 13.91 -9.12
C ARG A 185 -11.40 13.21 -10.46
N GLY A 186 -12.54 12.53 -10.55
CA GLY A 186 -12.90 11.72 -11.73
C GLY A 186 -12.02 10.48 -11.95
N GLY A 187 -11.21 10.09 -10.97
CA GLY A 187 -10.36 8.91 -11.01
C GLY A 187 -11.05 7.67 -10.46
N ALA A 188 -11.89 7.03 -11.27
CA ALA A 188 -12.65 5.84 -10.83
C ALA A 188 -11.83 4.54 -10.87
N PHE A 189 -10.73 4.52 -11.65
CA PHE A 189 -9.93 3.32 -11.90
C PHE A 189 -8.43 3.63 -11.84
N ALA A 190 -7.65 2.63 -11.44
CA ALA A 190 -6.20 2.63 -11.57
C ALA A 190 -5.74 1.23 -11.96
N SER A 191 -4.87 1.11 -12.95
CA SER A 191 -4.23 -0.16 -13.24
C SER A 191 -3.26 -0.53 -12.12
N ARG A 192 -3.07 -1.83 -11.86
CA ARG A 192 -2.06 -2.28 -10.89
C ARG A 192 -0.64 -1.84 -11.30
N ALA A 193 -0.40 -1.68 -12.60
CA ALA A 193 0.85 -1.15 -13.14
C ALA A 193 1.03 0.35 -12.81
N THR A 194 -0.04 1.14 -12.89
CA THR A 194 -0.07 2.56 -12.48
C THR A 194 0.19 2.71 -10.98
N VAL A 195 -0.42 1.87 -10.14
CA VAL A 195 -0.18 1.91 -8.69
C VAL A 195 1.27 1.59 -8.36
N ALA A 196 1.84 0.55 -8.99
CA ALA A 196 3.26 0.22 -8.84
C ALA A 196 4.17 1.39 -9.26
N ALA A 197 3.90 2.02 -10.40
CA ALA A 197 4.66 3.16 -10.89
C ALA A 197 4.59 4.36 -9.92
N CYS A 198 3.40 4.64 -9.38
CA CYS A 198 3.21 5.69 -8.37
C CYS A 198 3.96 5.39 -7.07
N MET A 199 3.99 4.14 -6.62
CA MET A 199 4.72 3.74 -5.42
C MET A 199 6.23 3.92 -5.58
N LEU A 200 6.80 3.49 -6.72
CA LEU A 200 8.22 3.69 -7.03
C LEU A 200 8.56 5.17 -7.13
N ALA A 201 7.76 5.95 -7.86
CA ALA A 201 7.95 7.40 -7.96
C ALA A 201 7.83 8.11 -6.61
N SER A 202 7.08 7.56 -5.65
CA SER A 202 6.97 8.16 -4.31
C SER A 202 8.26 8.02 -3.49
N LEU A 203 9.13 7.04 -3.80
CA LEU A 203 10.43 6.91 -3.13
C LEU A 203 11.30 8.15 -3.31
N GLU A 204 11.18 8.81 -4.46
CA GLU A 204 11.99 9.97 -4.86
C GLU A 204 11.29 11.31 -4.66
N ARG A 205 10.09 11.33 -4.06
CA ARG A 205 9.27 12.54 -3.89
C ARG A 205 9.09 12.91 -2.43
N PRO A 206 9.92 13.82 -1.88
CA PRO A 206 9.85 14.25 -0.48
C PRO A 206 8.49 14.81 -0.08
N GLU A 207 7.76 15.44 -1.01
CA GLU A 207 6.43 15.99 -0.77
C GLU A 207 5.36 14.93 -0.45
N THR A 208 5.65 13.65 -0.69
CA THR A 208 4.77 12.52 -0.34
C THR A 208 5.02 11.96 1.06
N VAL A 209 6.09 12.38 1.74
CA VAL A 209 6.46 11.91 3.07
C VAL A 209 5.46 12.41 4.11
N GLY A 210 4.93 11.50 4.92
CA GLY A 210 3.89 11.78 5.90
C GLY A 210 2.51 12.02 5.28
N ARG A 211 2.30 11.66 4.00
CA ARG A 211 1.09 12.00 3.24
C ARG A 211 0.44 10.76 2.62
N THR A 212 -0.85 10.91 2.35
CA THR A 212 -1.58 9.95 1.50
C THR A 212 -1.61 10.45 0.06
N VAL A 213 -1.53 9.54 -0.90
CA VAL A 213 -1.47 9.86 -2.34
C VAL A 213 -2.58 9.11 -3.05
N GLY A 214 -3.64 9.81 -3.45
CA GLY A 214 -4.60 9.27 -4.40
C GLY A 214 -3.95 9.08 -5.76
N VAL A 215 -4.26 7.98 -6.45
CA VAL A 215 -3.72 7.67 -7.78
C VAL A 215 -4.81 7.14 -8.70
N ALA A 216 -4.86 7.59 -9.96
CA ALA A 216 -5.80 7.07 -10.96
C ALA A 216 -5.21 7.16 -12.37
N ASP A 217 -5.71 6.31 -13.27
CA ASP A 217 -5.44 6.41 -14.71
C ASP A 217 -6.05 7.71 -15.30
#